data_AF-A0A6P6MP98-F1
#
_entry.id   AF-A0A6P6MP98-F1
#
_cell.length_a   1.000
_cell.length_b   1.000
_cell.length_c   1.000
_cell.angle_alpha   90.00
_cell.angle_beta   90.00
_cell.angle_gamma   90.00
#
_symmetry.space_group_name_H-M   'P 1'
#
loop_
_entity.id
_entity.type
_entity.pdbx_description
1 polymer ?
#
loop_
_entity_poly.entity_id
_entity_poly.type
_entity_poly.pdbx_seq_one_letter_code
_entity_poly.pdbx_strand_id
1 'polypeptide(L)'
;MLVKVKLGDAQKFVKITELSLEEFLSAAFLKFGVPAVPENVKVFDESGTEVDGDVFEDIVRDPSVGVLTIKHGADLDSASPQASHEQSNLSRTPSVDSSDSQDTVIIEETSSSKRMRLDEEAKKLVETILVQKSGGECIITEYNRTKSLGDETRRKMVNILAAHMTEKNGTSPTRQVKEKYARGIVALFPYLSDPFSKNGYEHYYDGESGTGYLAWRIKTIQRGLAKERRASFED
;
A
#
# COMPACT_ATOMS: atom_id res chain seq x y z
N MET A 1 2.10 -17.24 -27.25
CA MET A 1 1.30 -17.16 -26.00
C MET A 1 0.03 -16.34 -26.23
N LEU A 2 -0.93 -16.37 -25.30
CA LEU A 2 -2.13 -15.54 -25.33
C LEU A 2 -2.08 -14.53 -24.19
N VAL A 3 -2.27 -13.25 -24.50
CA VAL A 3 -2.27 -12.14 -23.52
C VAL A 3 -3.60 -11.40 -23.61
N LYS A 4 -4.16 -10.99 -22.46
CA LYS A 4 -5.36 -10.14 -22.43
C LYS A 4 -4.94 -8.71 -22.69
N VAL A 5 -5.57 -8.08 -23.67
CA VAL A 5 -5.27 -6.71 -24.07
C VAL A 5 -6.54 -5.87 -24.07
N LYS A 6 -6.45 -4.66 -23.54
CA LYS A 6 -7.50 -3.64 -23.57
C LYS A 6 -7.04 -2.46 -24.44
N LEU A 7 -7.88 -2.05 -25.37
CA LEU A 7 -7.70 -0.85 -26.20
C LEU A 7 -9.03 -0.09 -26.21
N GLY A 8 -9.05 1.09 -25.59
CA GLY A 8 -10.30 1.80 -25.29
C GLY A 8 -11.24 0.96 -24.41
N ASP A 9 -12.49 0.80 -24.83
CA ASP A 9 -13.50 0.00 -24.13
C ASP A 9 -13.50 -1.48 -24.53
N ALA A 10 -12.68 -1.87 -25.51
CA ALA A 10 -12.63 -3.23 -26.03
C ALA A 10 -11.51 -4.03 -25.36
N GLN A 11 -11.80 -5.27 -24.98
CA GLN A 11 -10.82 -6.22 -24.44
C GLN A 11 -10.83 -7.51 -25.26
N LYS A 12 -9.65 -7.99 -25.67
CA LYS A 12 -9.48 -9.21 -26.47
C LYS A 12 -8.25 -10.00 -26.03
N PHE A 13 -8.24 -11.30 -26.30
CA PHE A 13 -6.99 -12.08 -26.25
C PHE A 13 -6.20 -11.89 -27.55
N VAL A 14 -4.94 -11.50 -27.41
CA VAL A 14 -3.98 -11.34 -28.51
C VAL A 14 -2.98 -12.49 -28.44
N LYS A 15 -2.76 -13.13 -29.59
CA LYS A 15 -1.75 -14.19 -29.72
C LYS A 15 -0.43 -13.52 -30.11
N ILE A 16 0.59 -13.75 -29.31
CA ILE A 16 1.94 -13.24 -29.53
C ILE A 16 2.87 -14.41 -29.85
N THR A 17 3.68 -14.24 -30.89
CA THR A 17 4.69 -15.21 -31.35
C THR A 17 6.08 -14.88 -30.83
N GLU A 18 6.47 -13.61 -30.89
CA GLU A 18 7.76 -13.11 -30.42
C GLU A 18 7.58 -12.23 -29.18
N LEU A 19 8.47 -12.38 -28.19
CA LEU A 19 8.35 -11.71 -26.90
C LEU A 19 8.93 -10.28 -26.94
N SER A 20 8.51 -9.51 -27.93
CA SER A 20 8.89 -8.10 -28.08
C SER A 20 7.66 -7.20 -28.00
N LEU A 21 7.86 -6.00 -27.47
CA LEU A 21 6.81 -4.99 -27.36
C LEU A 21 6.29 -4.56 -28.75
N GLU A 22 7.16 -4.54 -29.75
CA GLU A 22 6.82 -4.17 -31.14
C GLU A 22 5.88 -5.19 -31.81
N GLU A 23 6.20 -6.49 -31.70
CA GLU A 23 5.33 -7.57 -32.22
C GLU A 23 4.00 -7.59 -31.47
N PHE A 24 4.04 -7.37 -30.15
CA PHE A 24 2.83 -7.26 -29.34
C PHE A 24 1.90 -6.15 -29.84
N LEU A 25 2.42 -4.94 -30.02
CA LEU A 25 1.65 -3.80 -30.50
C LEU A 25 1.08 -4.09 -31.88
N SER A 26 1.89 -4.64 -32.79
CA SER A 26 1.47 -5.01 -34.14
C SER A 26 0.34 -6.05 -34.13
N ALA A 27 0.50 -7.13 -33.35
CA ALA A 27 -0.51 -8.17 -33.21
C ALA A 27 -1.79 -7.67 -32.53
N ALA A 28 -1.66 -6.78 -31.53
CA ALA A 28 -2.78 -6.18 -30.84
C ALA A 28 -3.58 -5.29 -31.79
N PHE A 29 -2.97 -4.28 -32.41
CA PHE A 29 -3.67 -3.37 -33.32
C PHE A 29 -4.34 -4.13 -34.48
N LEU A 30 -3.66 -5.11 -35.07
CA LEU A 30 -4.25 -5.98 -36.09
C LEU A 30 -5.49 -6.73 -35.56
N LYS A 31 -5.45 -7.24 -34.31
CA LYS A 31 -6.58 -7.93 -33.66
C LYS A 31 -7.75 -6.99 -33.34
N PHE A 32 -7.47 -5.71 -33.10
CA PHE A 32 -8.46 -4.66 -32.90
C PHE A 32 -8.98 -4.06 -34.22
N GLY A 33 -8.45 -4.48 -35.37
CA GLY A 33 -8.88 -4.01 -36.70
C GLY A 33 -8.22 -2.70 -37.13
N VAL A 34 -7.10 -2.34 -36.50
CA VAL A 34 -6.31 -1.17 -36.84
C VAL A 34 -5.08 -1.63 -37.64
N PRO A 35 -4.91 -1.19 -38.90
CA PRO A 35 -3.92 -1.74 -39.82
C PRO A 35 -2.47 -1.32 -39.54
N ALA A 36 -2.24 -0.28 -38.74
CA ALA A 36 -0.91 0.18 -38.36
C ALA A 36 -0.88 0.61 -36.89
N VAL A 37 0.25 0.40 -36.23
CA VAL A 37 0.50 0.91 -34.88
C VAL A 37 0.64 2.43 -34.95
N PRO A 38 -0.23 3.23 -34.32
CA PRO A 38 -0.10 4.67 -34.36
C PRO A 38 1.09 5.16 -33.53
N GLU A 39 1.63 6.34 -33.85
CA GLU A 39 2.71 6.94 -33.06
C GLU A 39 2.25 7.30 -31.64
N ASN A 40 3.19 7.28 -30.69
CA ASN A 40 2.97 7.63 -29.28
C ASN A 40 1.99 6.72 -28.53
N VAL A 41 1.97 5.43 -28.82
CA VAL A 41 1.24 4.45 -28.02
C VAL A 41 2.08 3.96 -26.86
N LYS A 42 1.44 3.79 -25.70
CA LYS A 42 2.06 3.24 -24.49
C LYS A 42 1.24 2.07 -23.99
N VAL A 43 1.92 1.08 -23.44
CA VAL A 43 1.31 -0.11 -22.86
C VAL A 43 1.40 0.02 -21.35
N PHE A 44 0.32 -0.32 -20.65
CA PHE A 44 0.25 -0.30 -19.20
C PHE A 44 -0.21 -1.66 -18.70
N ASP A 45 0.24 -2.07 -17.53
CA ASP A 45 -0.30 -3.24 -16.85
C ASP A 45 -1.66 -2.93 -16.17
N GLU A 46 -2.19 -3.88 -15.39
CA GLU A 46 -3.44 -3.70 -14.66
C GLU A 46 -3.32 -2.70 -13.49
N SER A 47 -2.09 -2.43 -13.00
CA SER A 47 -1.83 -1.41 -11.98
C SER A 47 -1.77 0.02 -12.55
N GLY A 48 -1.66 0.16 -13.87
CA GLY A 48 -1.47 1.44 -14.55
C GLY A 48 0.00 1.84 -14.70
N THR A 49 0.93 0.91 -14.53
CA THR A 49 2.37 1.09 -14.73
C THR A 49 2.73 0.88 -16.20
N GLU A 50 3.50 1.81 -16.78
CA GLU A 50 3.97 1.71 -18.17
C GLU A 50 4.91 0.50 -18.35
N VAL A 51 4.71 -0.25 -19.43
CA VAL A 51 5.48 -1.43 -19.78
C VAL A 51 6.43 -1.08 -20.92
N ASP A 52 7.72 -1.03 -20.59
CA ASP A 52 8.80 -0.79 -21.54
C ASP A 52 9.25 -2.07 -22.26
N GLY A 53 9.96 -1.90 -23.37
CA GLY A 53 10.36 -3.00 -24.25
C GLY A 53 11.37 -3.98 -23.65
N ASP A 54 12.20 -3.53 -22.71
CA ASP A 54 13.23 -4.33 -22.03
C ASP A 54 12.64 -5.25 -20.95
N VAL A 55 11.52 -4.85 -20.33
CA VAL A 55 10.80 -5.63 -19.30
C VAL A 55 9.61 -6.42 -19.84
N PHE A 56 9.20 -6.18 -21.09
CA PHE A 56 8.01 -6.76 -21.68
C PHE A 56 8.00 -8.30 -21.62
N GLU A 57 9.13 -8.94 -21.95
CA GLU A 57 9.24 -10.41 -21.94
C GLU A 57 8.96 -11.00 -20.56
N ASP A 58 9.54 -10.41 -19.51
CA ASP A 58 9.36 -10.88 -18.13
C ASP A 58 7.91 -10.74 -17.67
N ILE A 59 7.28 -9.61 -18.04
CA ILE A 59 5.89 -9.31 -17.70
C ILE A 59 4.93 -10.30 -18.36
N VAL A 60 5.06 -10.60 -19.66
CA VAL A 60 4.14 -11.53 -20.35
C VAL A 60 4.37 -13.00 -20.01
N ARG A 61 5.54 -13.34 -19.45
CA ARG A 61 5.83 -14.68 -18.90
C ARG A 61 5.18 -14.90 -17.55
N ASP A 62 4.85 -13.84 -16.81
CA ASP A 62 4.14 -13.93 -15.54
C ASP A 62 2.68 -14.37 -15.76
N PRO A 63 2.24 -15.52 -15.21
CA PRO A 63 0.84 -15.93 -15.30
C PRO A 63 -0.15 -14.96 -14.62
N SER A 64 0.34 -14.03 -13.79
CA SER A 64 -0.45 -13.01 -13.08
C SER A 64 -0.48 -11.64 -13.76
N VAL A 65 0.09 -11.49 -14.97
CA VAL A 65 0.16 -10.22 -15.74
C VAL A 65 -1.18 -9.48 -15.95
N GLY A 66 -2.31 -10.16 -15.77
CA GLY A 66 -3.62 -9.51 -15.84
C GLY A 66 -3.98 -9.04 -17.25
N VAL A 67 -4.39 -7.78 -17.39
CA VAL A 67 -4.78 -7.14 -18.65
C VAL A 67 -3.81 -6.02 -19.00
N LEU A 68 -3.15 -6.12 -20.15
CA LEU A 68 -2.34 -5.03 -20.68
C LEU A 68 -3.23 -4.00 -21.40
N THR A 69 -3.15 -2.74 -21.00
CA THR A 69 -3.94 -1.64 -21.57
C THR A 69 -3.08 -0.78 -22.49
N ILE A 70 -3.50 -0.60 -23.73
CA ILE A 70 -2.85 0.29 -24.70
C ILE A 70 -3.55 1.66 -24.67
N LYS A 71 -2.78 2.75 -24.50
CA LYS A 71 -3.28 4.14 -24.52
C LYS A 71 -2.52 4.99 -25.52
N HIS A 72 -3.18 5.98 -26.11
CA HIS A 72 -2.51 7.02 -26.88
C HIS A 72 -1.90 8.09 -25.96
N GLY A 73 -0.74 8.63 -26.33
CA GLY A 73 -0.07 9.70 -25.59
C GLY A 73 -0.91 10.98 -25.45
N ALA A 74 -1.90 11.19 -26.32
CA ALA A 74 -2.85 12.30 -26.21
C ALA A 74 -3.95 12.09 -25.15
N ASP A 75 -4.19 10.84 -24.73
CA ASP A 75 -5.22 10.49 -23.73
C ASP A 75 -4.68 10.51 -22.28
N LEU A 76 -3.40 10.85 -22.08
CA LEU A 76 -2.81 10.93 -20.74
C LEU A 76 -3.37 12.09 -19.90
N ASP A 77 -3.99 13.10 -20.54
CA ASP A 77 -4.63 14.25 -19.88
C ASP A 77 -6.13 14.05 -19.58
N SER A 78 -6.71 12.89 -19.91
CA SER A 78 -8.14 12.60 -19.68
C SER A 78 -8.39 11.52 -18.62
N ALA A 79 -7.78 11.68 -17.44
CA ALA A 79 -8.16 10.89 -16.27
C ALA A 79 -8.17 11.75 -14.99
N SER A 80 -9.02 12.77 -14.97
CA SER A 80 -9.60 13.30 -13.72
C SER A 80 -10.80 12.41 -13.35
N PRO A 81 -10.91 11.92 -12.10
CA PRO A 81 -11.96 10.97 -11.73
C PRO A 81 -13.32 11.67 -11.67
N GLN A 82 -14.19 11.38 -12.63
CA GLN A 82 -15.62 11.67 -12.49
C GLN A 82 -16.21 10.74 -11.43
N ALA A 83 -16.38 11.28 -10.23
CA ALA A 83 -17.40 10.83 -9.31
C ALA A 83 -18.78 11.16 -9.90
N SER A 84 -19.59 10.12 -10.13
CA SER A 84 -21.01 10.26 -10.40
C SER A 84 -21.71 10.75 -9.13
N HIS A 85 -22.06 12.04 -9.11
CA HIS A 85 -23.02 12.62 -8.19
C HIS A 85 -24.44 12.37 -8.74
N GLU A 86 -25.26 11.65 -7.98
CA GLU A 86 -26.71 11.86 -8.05
C GLU A 86 -27.04 13.18 -7.35
N GLN A 87 -27.84 13.99 -8.07
CA GLN A 87 -28.30 15.31 -7.69
C GLN A 87 -29.56 15.22 -6.82
N SER A 88 -29.63 16.05 -5.78
CA SER A 88 -30.89 16.74 -5.47
C SER A 88 -30.66 18.09 -4.76
N ASN A 89 -30.81 19.14 -5.56
CA ASN A 89 -31.48 20.42 -5.33
C ASN A 89 -30.95 21.48 -4.34
N LEU A 90 -30.35 22.52 -4.95
CA LEU A 90 -30.67 23.96 -4.88
C LEU A 90 -31.16 24.57 -3.54
N SER A 91 -30.39 25.55 -3.02
CA SER A 91 -30.70 27.01 -3.01
C SER A 91 -29.62 27.77 -2.22
N ARG A 92 -28.81 28.66 -2.84
CA ARG A 92 -29.02 30.10 -3.14
C ARG A 92 -28.67 31.05 -1.97
N THR A 93 -27.39 31.48 -1.95
CA THR A 93 -26.80 32.82 -1.63
C THR A 93 -27.14 33.58 -0.32
N PRO A 94 -26.25 34.50 0.14
CA PRO A 94 -25.97 34.76 1.55
C PRO A 94 -26.70 35.97 2.11
N SER A 95 -26.77 36.06 3.43
CA SER A 95 -27.03 37.32 4.14
C SER A 95 -26.41 37.29 5.54
N VAL A 96 -25.57 38.28 5.76
CA VAL A 96 -25.07 38.78 7.05
C VAL A 96 -26.21 39.05 8.02
N ASP A 97 -26.08 38.62 9.28
CA ASP A 97 -26.25 39.53 10.42
C ASP A 97 -25.59 39.00 11.70
N SER A 98 -25.20 39.97 12.51
CA SER A 98 -24.45 39.95 13.76
C SER A 98 -25.25 39.37 14.94
N SER A 99 -24.62 38.57 15.81
CA SER A 99 -24.83 38.69 17.27
C SER A 99 -23.78 37.90 18.08
N ASP A 100 -23.41 38.53 19.18
CA ASP A 100 -22.39 38.24 20.17
C ASP A 100 -22.55 36.89 20.92
N SER A 101 -21.42 36.45 21.49
CA SER A 101 -21.27 35.62 22.69
C SER A 101 -20.99 34.10 22.59
N GLN A 102 -19.83 33.77 23.19
CA GLN A 102 -19.27 32.50 23.66
C GLN A 102 -18.64 31.56 22.61
N ASP A 103 -17.36 31.85 22.39
CA ASP A 103 -16.34 31.12 21.66
C ASP A 103 -16.22 29.66 22.14
N THR A 104 -16.80 28.75 21.37
CA THR A 104 -16.35 27.35 21.30
C THR A 104 -16.17 27.02 19.82
N VAL A 105 -14.94 27.21 19.33
CA VAL A 105 -14.53 26.83 17.97
C VAL A 105 -14.70 25.31 17.82
N ILE A 106 -15.82 24.87 17.27
CA ILE A 106 -15.96 23.52 16.73
C ILE A 106 -15.10 23.50 15.46
N ILE A 107 -13.83 23.18 15.62
CA ILE A 107 -12.94 22.89 14.50
C ILE A 107 -13.53 21.63 13.85
N GLU A 108 -14.27 21.79 12.76
CA GLU A 108 -14.62 20.68 11.86
C GLU A 108 -13.31 20.11 11.31
N GLU A 109 -12.76 19.14 12.04
CA GLU A 109 -11.60 18.40 11.59
C GLU A 109 -11.98 17.67 10.30
N THR A 110 -11.46 18.18 9.19
CA THR A 110 -11.47 17.47 7.92
C THR A 110 -10.89 16.06 8.12
N SER A 111 -11.37 15.08 7.34
CA SER A 111 -10.88 13.68 7.40
C SER A 111 -9.36 13.58 7.24
N SER A 112 -8.73 14.54 6.56
CA SER A 112 -7.28 14.67 6.43
C SER A 112 -6.61 15.02 7.77
N SER A 113 -7.13 16.02 8.50
CA SER A 113 -6.59 16.42 9.81
C SER A 113 -6.64 15.30 10.84
N LYS A 114 -7.71 14.49 10.82
CA LYS A 114 -7.84 13.31 11.70
C LYS A 114 -6.80 12.24 11.37
N ARG A 115 -6.57 11.95 10.09
CA ARG A 115 -5.56 10.96 9.65
C ARG A 115 -4.15 11.37 10.09
N MET A 116 -3.78 12.63 9.86
CA MET A 116 -2.47 13.15 10.28
C MET A 116 -2.24 13.00 11.79
N ARG A 117 -3.27 13.26 12.62
CA ARG A 117 -3.16 13.09 14.08
C ARG A 117 -2.92 11.63 14.47
N LEU A 118 -3.64 10.69 13.86
CA LEU A 118 -3.47 9.26 14.13
C LEU A 118 -2.08 8.76 13.72
N ASP A 119 -1.55 9.25 12.59
CA ASP A 119 -0.22 8.88 12.10
C ASP A 119 0.86 9.43 13.04
N GLU A 120 0.72 10.67 13.53
CA GLU A 120 1.68 11.26 14.46
C GLU A 120 1.66 10.56 15.83
N GLU A 121 0.49 10.15 16.34
CA GLU A 121 0.40 9.33 17.54
C GLU A 121 1.04 7.95 17.36
N ALA A 122 0.80 7.30 16.21
CA ALA A 122 1.34 5.99 15.91
C ALA A 122 2.86 6.03 15.77
N LYS A 123 3.37 7.08 15.10
CA LYS A 123 4.81 7.35 14.96
C LYS A 123 5.48 7.53 16.32
N LYS A 124 4.96 8.43 17.16
CA LYS A 124 5.49 8.68 18.51
C LYS A 124 5.52 7.43 19.36
N LEU A 125 4.50 6.58 19.25
CA LEU A 125 4.47 5.29 19.94
C LEU A 125 5.65 4.40 19.52
N VAL A 126 5.84 4.18 18.22
CA VAL A 126 6.92 3.32 17.71
C VAL A 126 8.29 3.91 18.03
N GLU A 127 8.46 5.21 17.87
CA GLU A 127 9.69 5.92 18.23
C GLU A 127 10.04 5.74 19.71
N THR A 128 9.07 5.95 20.60
CA THR A 128 9.26 5.78 22.05
C THR A 128 9.70 4.35 22.38
N ILE A 129 9.08 3.34 21.76
CA ILE A 129 9.44 1.92 22.00
C ILE A 129 10.88 1.64 21.56
N LEU A 130 11.29 2.14 20.39
CA LEU A 130 12.63 1.92 19.87
C LEU A 130 13.69 2.66 20.68
N VAL A 131 13.42 3.86 21.18
CA VAL A 131 14.35 4.57 22.07
C VAL A 131 14.51 3.85 23.42
N GLN A 132 13.45 3.26 23.95
CA GLN A 132 13.47 2.63 25.27
C GLN A 132 14.00 1.19 25.29
N LYS A 133 13.85 0.43 24.21
CA LYS A 133 14.20 -1.00 24.15
C LYS A 133 15.61 -1.20 23.60
N SER A 134 16.33 -2.18 24.14
CA SER A 134 17.66 -2.53 23.67
C SER A 134 17.64 -2.93 22.19
N GLY A 135 18.63 -2.42 21.43
CA GLY A 135 18.72 -2.62 19.99
C GLY A 135 17.82 -1.72 19.13
N GLY A 136 17.00 -0.85 19.71
CA GLY A 136 16.25 0.12 18.92
C GLY A 136 17.11 1.26 18.34
N GLU A 137 18.15 1.68 19.08
CA GLU A 137 19.10 2.70 18.63
C GLU A 137 19.80 2.33 17.31
N CYS A 138 20.16 1.05 17.13
CA CYS A 138 20.82 0.63 15.88
C CYS A 138 19.86 0.67 14.68
N ILE A 139 18.56 0.43 14.90
CA ILE A 139 17.53 0.54 13.86
C ILE A 139 17.39 1.99 13.41
N ILE A 140 17.25 2.91 14.38
CA ILE A 140 17.10 4.35 14.10
C ILE A 140 18.35 4.88 13.40
N THR A 141 19.54 4.53 13.90
CA THR A 141 20.83 4.95 13.33
C THR A 141 21.03 4.44 11.90
N GLU A 142 20.75 3.16 11.66
CA GLU A 142 20.88 2.56 10.32
C GLU A 142 19.96 3.25 9.32
N TYR A 143 18.68 3.41 9.67
CA TYR A 143 17.72 4.09 8.81
C TYR A 143 18.11 5.53 8.53
N ASN A 144 18.58 6.28 9.54
CA ASN A 144 19.01 7.66 9.35
C ASN A 144 20.17 7.75 8.35
N ARG A 145 21.06 6.76 8.33
CA ARG A 145 22.23 6.70 7.44
C ARG A 145 21.89 6.25 6.03
N THR A 146 21.05 5.22 5.85
CA THR A 146 20.85 4.54 4.55
C THR A 146 19.47 4.77 3.94
N LYS A 147 18.52 5.33 4.71
CA LYS A 147 17.09 5.38 4.37
C LYS A 147 16.50 4.01 4.04
N SER A 148 17.08 2.95 4.62
CA SER A 148 16.63 1.58 4.48
C SER A 148 17.02 0.77 5.72
N LEU A 149 16.52 -0.46 5.83
CA LEU A 149 16.93 -1.41 6.86
C LEU A 149 17.30 -2.73 6.21
N GLY A 150 18.47 -3.27 6.54
CA GLY A 150 18.85 -4.63 6.20
C GLY A 150 17.94 -5.65 6.88
N ASP A 151 17.91 -6.87 6.36
CA ASP A 151 16.99 -7.92 6.83
C ASP A 151 17.18 -8.29 8.30
N GLU A 152 18.40 -8.23 8.82
CA GLU A 152 18.65 -8.44 10.24
C GLU A 152 18.04 -7.32 11.09
N THR A 153 18.26 -6.07 10.71
CA THR A 153 17.76 -4.89 11.43
C THR A 153 16.24 -4.78 11.34
N ARG A 154 15.65 -5.08 10.18
CA ARG A 154 14.19 -5.17 10.00
C ARG A 154 13.57 -6.25 10.90
N ARG A 155 14.19 -7.43 10.99
CA ARG A 155 13.75 -8.49 11.92
C ARG A 155 13.87 -8.06 13.38
N LYS A 156 14.97 -7.38 13.77
CA LYS A 156 15.13 -6.82 15.12
C LYS A 156 14.01 -5.84 15.45
N MET A 157 13.69 -4.94 14.53
CA MET A 157 12.58 -3.99 14.70
C MET A 157 11.25 -4.70 14.93
N VAL A 158 10.89 -5.64 14.06
CA VAL A 158 9.65 -6.42 14.19
C VAL A 158 9.62 -7.20 15.52
N ASN A 159 10.74 -7.77 15.95
CA ASN A 159 10.84 -8.49 17.22
C ASN A 159 10.59 -7.59 18.43
N ILE A 160 11.23 -6.42 18.48
CA ILE A 160 11.06 -5.44 19.56
C ILE A 160 9.61 -4.99 19.65
N LEU A 161 9.01 -4.63 18.51
CA LEU A 161 7.65 -4.12 18.46
C LEU A 161 6.62 -5.21 18.80
N ALA A 162 6.79 -6.43 18.29
CA ALA A 162 5.91 -7.55 18.62
C ALA A 162 6.00 -7.93 20.10
N ALA A 163 7.20 -7.96 20.68
CA ALA A 163 7.39 -8.23 22.10
C ALA A 163 6.67 -7.18 22.97
N HIS A 164 6.91 -5.89 22.70
CA HIS A 164 6.23 -4.80 23.40
C HIS A 164 4.70 -4.88 23.26
N MET A 165 4.20 -5.21 22.06
CA MET A 165 2.77 -5.38 21.83
C MET A 165 2.19 -6.53 22.67
N THR A 166 2.88 -7.68 22.75
CA THR A 166 2.43 -8.81 23.56
C THR A 166 2.56 -8.59 25.06
N GLU A 167 3.56 -7.83 25.50
CA GLU A 167 3.74 -7.43 26.91
C GLU A 167 2.58 -6.52 27.36
N LYS A 168 2.20 -5.54 26.53
CA LYS A 168 1.21 -4.52 26.89
C LYS A 168 -0.25 -4.96 26.67
N ASN A 169 -0.51 -5.76 25.65
CA ASN A 169 -1.87 -6.11 25.21
C ASN A 169 -2.21 -7.59 25.43
N GLY A 170 -1.33 -8.34 26.10
CA GLY A 170 -1.42 -9.78 26.23
C GLY A 170 -1.02 -10.50 24.95
N THR A 171 -1.10 -11.83 24.99
CA THR A 171 -0.57 -12.67 23.90
C THR A 171 -1.33 -12.52 22.58
N SER A 172 -2.55 -11.99 22.58
CA SER A 172 -3.39 -11.78 21.39
C SER A 172 -3.83 -10.32 21.22
N PRO A 173 -2.92 -9.42 20.80
CA PRO A 173 -3.27 -8.03 20.52
C PRO A 173 -4.39 -7.91 19.47
N THR A 174 -5.27 -6.93 19.66
CA THR A 174 -6.42 -6.71 18.76
C THR A 174 -5.97 -6.23 17.37
N ARG A 175 -6.87 -6.33 16.38
CA ARG A 175 -6.64 -5.83 15.00
C ARG A 175 -6.20 -4.37 15.00
N GLN A 176 -6.92 -3.51 15.72
CA GLN A 176 -6.63 -2.06 15.80
C GLN A 176 -5.26 -1.77 16.40
N VAL A 177 -4.83 -2.54 17.41
CA VAL A 177 -3.51 -2.39 18.01
C VAL A 177 -2.43 -2.76 16.99
N LYS A 178 -2.59 -3.88 16.28
CA LYS A 178 -1.62 -4.30 15.24
C LYS A 178 -1.53 -3.29 14.10
N GLU A 179 -2.66 -2.75 13.65
CA GLU A 179 -2.70 -1.67 12.65
C GLU A 179 -2.00 -0.40 13.16
N LYS A 180 -2.22 0.01 14.42
CA LYS A 180 -1.55 1.19 15.00
C LYS A 180 -0.03 1.05 14.97
N TYR A 181 0.52 -0.13 15.26
CA TYR A 181 1.96 -0.35 15.21
C TYR A 181 2.48 -0.37 13.77
N ALA A 182 1.80 -1.08 12.86
CA ALA A 182 2.19 -1.12 11.45
C ALA A 182 2.20 0.28 10.82
N ARG A 183 1.15 1.06 11.06
CA ARG A 183 1.03 2.44 10.62
C ARG A 183 2.12 3.33 11.23
N GLY A 184 2.47 3.12 12.51
CA GLY A 184 3.56 3.82 13.17
C GLY A 184 4.95 3.51 12.60
N ILE A 185 5.17 2.28 12.12
CA ILE A 185 6.44 1.90 11.46
C ILE A 185 6.64 2.74 10.21
N VAL A 186 5.65 2.80 9.32
CA VAL A 186 5.79 3.55 8.05
C VAL A 186 5.75 5.06 8.25
N ALA A 187 5.08 5.55 9.29
CA ALA A 187 5.12 6.97 9.66
C ALA A 187 6.50 7.38 10.21
N LEU A 188 7.19 6.49 10.93
CA LEU A 188 8.55 6.72 11.43
C LEU A 188 9.62 6.47 10.35
N PHE A 189 9.41 5.47 9.50
CA PHE A 189 10.30 5.04 8.44
C PHE A 189 9.62 5.08 7.06
N PRO A 190 9.35 6.27 6.48
CA PRO A 190 8.61 6.39 5.21
C PRO A 190 9.13 5.55 4.04
N TYR A 191 10.44 5.33 3.95
CA TYR A 191 11.07 4.56 2.86
C TYR A 191 10.89 3.04 3.01
N LEU A 192 10.31 2.59 4.12
CA LEU A 192 9.91 1.19 4.33
C LEU A 192 8.42 0.96 4.03
N SER A 193 7.70 2.02 3.66
CA SER A 193 6.33 1.91 3.18
C SER A 193 6.29 1.11 1.89
N ASP A 194 5.33 0.22 1.77
CA ASP A 194 5.05 -0.50 0.52
C ASP A 194 4.23 0.40 -0.41
N PRO A 195 4.80 0.90 -1.53
CA PRO A 195 4.08 1.76 -2.46
C PRO A 195 2.93 1.05 -3.18
N PHE A 196 2.88 -0.29 -3.15
CA PHE A 196 1.84 -1.09 -3.79
C PHE A 196 0.69 -1.45 -2.85
N SER A 197 0.80 -1.13 -1.57
CA SER A 197 -0.26 -1.37 -0.58
C SER A 197 -1.13 -0.14 -0.36
N LYS A 198 -2.39 -0.37 0.00
CA LYS A 198 -3.41 0.67 0.19
C LYS A 198 -3.01 1.73 1.22
N ASN A 199 -2.35 1.34 2.31
CA ASN A 199 -1.95 2.24 3.38
C ASN A 199 -0.44 2.28 3.61
N GLY A 200 0.36 1.54 2.84
CA GLY A 200 1.81 1.51 2.98
C GLY A 200 2.35 0.50 3.98
N TYR A 201 1.53 -0.03 4.89
CA TYR A 201 1.98 -0.80 6.04
C TYR A 201 1.54 -2.27 6.05
N GLU A 202 0.80 -2.72 5.03
CA GLU A 202 0.14 -4.01 4.98
C GLU A 202 1.12 -5.19 5.11
N HIS A 203 2.36 -5.06 4.62
CA HIS A 203 3.40 -6.07 4.83
C HIS A 203 3.77 -6.25 6.32
N TYR A 204 3.65 -5.21 7.14
CA TYR A 204 3.83 -5.30 8.59
C TYR A 204 2.59 -5.86 9.27
N TYR A 205 1.41 -5.37 8.90
CA TYR A 205 0.13 -5.95 9.29
C TYR A 205 -1.00 -5.56 8.34
N ASP A 206 -1.60 -6.55 7.70
CA ASP A 206 -2.83 -6.37 6.94
C ASP A 206 -4.04 -6.70 7.82
N GLY A 207 -4.89 -5.70 8.03
CA GLY A 207 -6.10 -5.84 8.83
C GLY A 207 -7.18 -6.68 8.16
N GLU A 208 -7.19 -6.80 6.83
CA GLU A 208 -8.20 -7.56 6.08
C GLU A 208 -7.87 -9.06 6.14
N SER A 209 -6.65 -9.46 5.77
CA SER A 209 -6.22 -10.87 5.84
C SER A 209 -5.76 -11.32 7.24
N GLY A 210 -5.44 -10.40 8.14
CA GLY A 210 -4.85 -10.70 9.44
C GLY A 210 -3.40 -11.20 9.37
N THR A 211 -2.70 -10.94 8.25
CA THR A 211 -1.34 -11.38 7.98
C THR A 211 -0.31 -10.25 8.15
N GLY A 212 0.96 -10.51 7.82
CA GLY A 212 2.07 -9.55 7.94
C GLY A 212 3.12 -9.95 8.97
N TYR A 213 4.26 -9.26 8.95
CA TYR A 213 5.41 -9.59 9.79
C TYR A 213 5.12 -9.53 11.29
N LEU A 214 4.34 -8.53 11.74
CA LEU A 214 3.95 -8.41 13.14
C LEU A 214 3.03 -9.57 13.54
N ALA A 215 2.03 -9.91 12.72
CA ALA A 215 1.14 -11.04 12.97
C ALA A 215 1.90 -12.36 13.05
N TRP A 216 2.82 -12.60 12.11
CA TRP A 216 3.67 -13.79 12.11
C TRP A 216 4.51 -13.85 13.38
N ARG A 217 5.17 -12.75 13.75
CA ARG A 217 6.05 -12.74 14.92
C ARG A 217 5.26 -12.99 16.21
N ILE A 218 4.12 -12.33 16.40
CA ILE A 218 3.22 -12.56 17.55
C ILE A 218 2.82 -14.03 17.63
N LYS A 219 2.41 -14.64 16.51
CA LYS A 219 2.07 -16.08 16.45
C LYS A 219 3.24 -16.96 16.88
N THR A 220 4.48 -16.64 16.50
CA THR A 220 5.65 -17.42 16.94
C THR A 220 5.96 -17.26 18.42
N ILE A 221 5.78 -16.06 18.99
CA ILE A 221 5.92 -15.81 20.43
C ILE A 221 4.88 -16.65 21.20
N GLN A 222 3.62 -16.61 20.79
CA GLN A 222 2.54 -17.42 21.38
C GLN A 222 2.86 -18.92 21.38
N ARG A 223 3.39 -19.44 20.26
CA ARG A 223 3.77 -20.85 20.12
C ARG A 223 4.93 -21.23 21.05
N GLY A 224 5.92 -20.36 21.21
CA GLY A 224 7.02 -20.54 22.17
C GLY A 224 6.51 -20.67 23.59
N LEU A 225 5.69 -19.72 24.04
CA LEU A 225 5.09 -19.72 25.39
C LEU A 225 4.18 -20.94 25.65
N ALA A 226 3.49 -21.44 24.62
CA ALA A 226 2.70 -22.67 24.74
C ALA A 226 3.58 -23.91 24.91
N LYS A 227 4.75 -23.96 24.24
CA LYS A 227 5.70 -25.06 24.38
C LYS A 227 6.37 -25.07 25.76
N GLU A 228 6.81 -23.90 26.24
CA GLU A 228 7.40 -23.75 27.57
C GLU A 228 6.45 -24.20 28.67
N ARG A 229 5.17 -23.79 28.60
CA ARG A 229 4.16 -24.24 29.56
C ARG A 229 3.95 -25.75 29.57
N ARG A 230 4.02 -26.42 28.42
CA ARG A 230 3.90 -27.89 28.38
C ARG A 230 5.10 -28.57 29.01
N ALA A 231 6.31 -28.09 28.72
CA ALA A 231 7.53 -28.62 29.30
C ALA A 231 7.53 -28.49 30.83
N SER A 232 7.02 -27.39 31.39
CA SER A 232 6.92 -27.21 32.85
C SER A 232 5.90 -28.11 33.56
N PHE A 233 5.08 -28.88 32.84
CA PHE A 233 4.17 -29.89 33.43
C PHE A 233 4.70 -31.32 33.26
N GLU A 234 5.83 -31.50 32.56
CA GLU A 234 6.49 -32.80 32.33
C GLU A 234 7.70 -33.02 33.25
N ASP A 235 8.10 -31.99 34.02
CA ASP A 235 9.08 -32.04 35.13
C ASP A 235 8.38 -32.07 36.50
#